data_AF-A0A7H9HSQ8-F1
#
_entry.id   AF-A0A7H9HSQ8-F1
#
_cell.length_a   1.000
_cell.length_b   1.000
_cell.length_c   1.000
_cell.angle_alpha   90.00
_cell.angle_beta   90.00
_cell.angle_gamma   90.00
#
_symmetry.space_group_name_H-M   'P 1'
#
loop_
_entity.id
_entity.type
_entity.pdbx_description
1 polymer ?
#
loop_
_entity_poly.entity_id
_entity_poly.type
_entity_poly.pdbx_seq_one_letter_code
_entity_poly.pdbx_strand_id
1 'polypeptide(L)'
;MGKSMWPDRPMVKVCGLQSVEAAQKAIECGASLIGIICVPNRKRTIESDVARQISSLVHDKSFNTSGTKLVGVFRNQSVEEVTEIANDYNLDVIQLHGDESWTEFRSLVQKPIIKRMLFPQDCVEVAELSRSGNTDVLPLFDSEAGGTGELLNWQGISKWSESEGAGSRFLLAGGITPGNVHEAMSLEGVIGVDVSGGVETNGSKDMQKIEQFIANARR
;
A
#
# COMPACT_ATOMS: atom_id res chain seq x y z
N MET A 1 -10.24 23.47 -5.17
CA MET A 1 -9.41 22.25 -5.13
C MET A 1 -9.47 21.65 -3.74
N GLY A 2 -9.93 20.41 -3.59
CA GLY A 2 -9.83 19.69 -2.32
C GLY A 2 -8.36 19.38 -2.01
N LYS A 3 -7.98 19.35 -0.73
CA LYS A 3 -6.64 18.91 -0.33
C LYS A 3 -6.49 17.42 -0.67
N SER A 4 -5.37 17.03 -1.28
CA SER A 4 -5.01 15.62 -1.50
C SER A 4 -5.06 14.87 -0.17
N MET A 5 -5.64 13.67 -0.17
CA MET A 5 -5.65 12.80 1.02
C MET A 5 -4.27 12.18 1.28
N TRP A 6 -3.46 12.03 0.24
CA TRP A 6 -2.11 11.51 0.33
C TRP A 6 -1.16 12.57 0.88
N PRO A 7 -0.27 12.22 1.81
CA PRO A 7 0.65 13.19 2.42
C PRO A 7 1.68 13.71 1.40
N ASP A 8 2.14 14.95 1.59
CA ASP A 8 3.17 15.60 0.75
C ASP A 8 4.60 15.09 1.01
N ARG A 9 4.76 14.11 1.92
CA ARG A 9 6.03 13.45 2.25
C ARG A 9 6.09 12.04 1.64
N PRO A 10 7.29 11.48 1.40
CA PRO A 10 7.46 10.09 0.99
C PRO A 10 6.56 9.12 1.76
N MET A 11 5.70 8.40 1.04
CA MET A 11 4.80 7.43 1.65
C MET A 11 5.53 6.12 1.95
N VAL A 12 5.37 5.63 3.17
CA VAL A 12 5.90 4.31 3.55
C VAL A 12 4.74 3.45 4.01
N LYS A 13 4.49 2.35 3.31
CA LYS A 13 3.43 1.40 3.62
C LYS A 13 4.03 0.07 4.11
N VAL A 14 3.51 -0.42 5.23
CA VAL A 14 3.84 -1.75 5.77
C VAL A 14 2.62 -2.66 5.65
N CYS A 15 2.71 -3.70 4.85
CA CYS A 15 1.57 -4.50 4.39
C CYS A 15 1.59 -5.95 4.88
N GLY A 16 0.41 -6.55 5.04
CA GLY A 16 0.24 -7.91 5.53
C GLY A 16 0.56 -8.04 7.01
N LEU A 17 0.19 -7.03 7.81
CA LEU A 17 0.28 -7.10 9.26
C LEU A 17 -0.78 -8.08 9.79
N GLN A 18 -0.38 -8.92 10.74
CA GLN A 18 -1.24 -9.94 11.37
C GLN A 18 -1.24 -9.85 12.90
N SER A 19 -0.60 -8.83 13.48
CA SER A 19 -0.58 -8.63 14.93
C SER A 19 -0.67 -7.14 15.27
N VAL A 20 -1.28 -6.87 16.43
CA VAL A 20 -1.41 -5.53 17.00
C VAL A 20 -0.03 -4.92 17.28
N GLU A 21 0.89 -5.71 17.82
CA GLU A 21 2.27 -5.28 18.11
C GLU A 21 2.99 -4.78 16.86
N ALA A 22 2.88 -5.50 15.74
CA ALA A 22 3.50 -5.10 14.49
C ALA A 22 2.91 -3.80 13.93
N ALA A 23 1.59 -3.62 14.05
CA ALA A 23 0.91 -2.39 13.68
C ALA A 23 1.32 -1.22 14.56
N GLN A 24 1.36 -1.42 15.87
CA GLN A 24 1.81 -0.43 16.84
C GLN A 24 3.23 0.04 16.50
N LYS A 25 4.16 -0.89 16.30
CA LYS A 25 5.55 -0.58 15.93
C LYS A 25 5.64 0.21 14.62
N ALA A 26 4.86 -0.16 13.60
CA ALA A 26 4.84 0.54 12.33
C ALA A 26 4.31 1.99 12.48
N ILE A 27 3.26 2.20 13.29
CA ILE A 27 2.72 3.53 13.60
C ILE A 27 3.75 4.38 14.36
N GLU A 28 4.40 3.83 15.39
CA GLU A 28 5.43 4.54 16.17
C GLU A 28 6.64 4.93 15.33
N CYS A 29 7.05 4.08 14.38
CA CYS A 29 8.09 4.40 13.41
C CYS A 29 7.61 5.42 12.34
N GLY A 30 6.31 5.71 12.33
CA GLY A 30 5.68 6.76 11.55
C GLY A 30 5.18 6.33 10.19
N ALA A 31 4.97 5.04 9.92
CA ALA A 31 4.44 4.53 8.64
C ALA A 31 3.26 5.39 8.17
N SER A 32 3.21 5.72 6.88
CA SER A 32 2.10 6.51 6.33
C SER A 32 0.84 5.66 6.23
N LEU A 33 1.02 4.39 5.86
CA LEU A 33 -0.05 3.43 5.62
C LEU A 33 0.30 2.10 6.29
N ILE A 34 -0.69 1.43 6.87
CA ILE A 34 -0.56 0.04 7.31
C ILE A 34 -1.59 -0.82 6.61
N GLY A 35 -1.17 -1.97 6.10
CA GLY A 35 -2.00 -2.86 5.29
C GLY A 35 -2.34 -4.16 6.02
N ILE A 36 -3.63 -4.50 6.07
CA ILE A 36 -4.13 -5.81 6.50
C ILE A 36 -4.72 -6.56 5.28
N ILE A 37 -4.46 -7.86 5.16
CA ILE A 37 -4.93 -8.65 4.02
C ILE A 37 -6.28 -9.26 4.37
N CYS A 38 -7.33 -8.78 3.70
CA CYS A 38 -8.72 -9.21 3.88
C CYS A 38 -9.15 -10.29 2.87
N VAL A 39 -8.19 -10.83 2.10
CA VAL A 39 -8.43 -11.93 1.15
C VAL A 39 -8.53 -13.23 1.94
N PRO A 40 -9.62 -14.02 1.81
CA PRO A 40 -9.77 -15.26 2.54
C PRO A 40 -8.75 -16.32 2.13
N ASN A 41 -8.42 -17.24 3.05
CA ASN A 41 -7.58 -18.42 2.81
C ASN A 41 -6.16 -18.11 2.29
N ARG A 42 -5.55 -17.00 2.73
CA ARG A 42 -4.16 -16.66 2.42
C ARG A 42 -3.30 -16.76 3.67
N LYS A 43 -2.00 -17.04 3.47
CA LYS A 43 -1.01 -17.14 4.57
C LYS A 43 -1.05 -15.92 5.50
N ARG A 44 -1.26 -14.73 4.93
CA ARG A 44 -1.26 -13.45 5.64
C ARG A 44 -2.65 -12.88 5.91
N THR A 45 -3.72 -13.66 5.74
CA THR A 45 -5.08 -13.19 6.04
C THR A 45 -5.14 -12.73 7.50
N ILE A 46 -5.76 -11.58 7.73
CA ILE A 46 -5.94 -11.01 9.07
C ILE A 46 -7.12 -11.70 9.78
N GLU A 47 -6.96 -11.99 11.06
CA GLU A 47 -8.08 -12.42 11.91
C GLU A 47 -8.96 -11.22 12.28
N SER A 48 -10.28 -11.41 12.28
CA SER A 48 -11.24 -10.30 12.44
C SER A 48 -11.05 -9.51 13.74
N ASP A 49 -10.79 -10.19 14.86
CA ASP A 49 -10.55 -9.51 16.14
C ASP A 49 -9.27 -8.70 16.13
N VAL A 50 -8.23 -9.18 15.46
CA VAL A 50 -6.96 -8.46 15.32
C VAL A 50 -7.14 -7.25 14.40
N ALA A 51 -7.91 -7.37 13.31
CA ALA A 51 -8.24 -6.25 12.43
C ALA A 51 -8.93 -5.11 13.19
N ARG A 52 -9.93 -5.42 14.04
CA ARG A 52 -10.63 -4.43 14.88
C ARG A 52 -9.71 -3.78 15.92
N GLN A 53 -8.78 -4.53 16.51
CA GLN A 53 -7.80 -3.98 17.44
C GLN A 53 -6.80 -3.04 16.73
N ILE A 54 -6.31 -3.43 15.55
CA ILE A 54 -5.44 -2.57 14.72
C ILE A 54 -6.18 -1.29 14.31
N SER A 55 -7.45 -1.41 13.91
CA SER A 55 -8.31 -0.27 13.60
C SER A 55 -8.43 0.69 14.78
N SER A 56 -8.71 0.17 15.98
CA SER A 56 -8.77 0.97 17.21
C SER A 56 -7.47 1.74 17.47
N LEU A 57 -6.30 1.12 17.26
CA LEU A 57 -5.00 1.80 17.38
C LEU A 57 -4.81 2.91 16.33
N VAL A 58 -5.19 2.67 15.09
CA VAL A 58 -5.06 3.65 14.00
C VAL A 58 -5.95 4.87 14.26
N HIS A 59 -7.15 4.67 14.79
CA HIS A 59 -8.11 5.76 15.01
C HIS A 59 -8.00 6.42 16.40
N ASP A 60 -7.15 5.89 17.29
CA ASP A 60 -6.80 6.55 18.55
C ASP A 60 -5.89 7.77 18.28
N LYS A 61 -6.48 8.97 18.37
CA LYS A 61 -5.80 10.25 18.15
C LYS A 61 -4.76 10.59 19.22
N SER A 62 -4.81 9.95 20.39
CA SER A 62 -3.81 10.13 21.44
C SER A 62 -2.53 9.35 21.15
N PHE A 63 -2.65 8.27 20.36
CA PHE A 63 -1.55 7.41 19.96
C PHE A 63 -1.04 7.71 18.53
N ASN A 64 -1.93 7.71 17.54
CA ASN A 64 -1.59 7.96 16.13
C ASN A 64 -1.57 9.45 15.80
N THR A 65 -0.52 10.15 16.24
CA THR A 65 -0.32 11.57 15.93
C THR A 65 0.23 11.81 14.52
N SER A 66 0.78 10.79 13.87
CA SER A 66 1.37 10.86 12.52
C SER A 66 0.35 10.81 11.38
N GLY A 67 -0.92 10.53 11.70
CA GLY A 67 -2.00 10.41 10.72
C GLY A 67 -1.89 9.16 9.85
N THR A 68 -1.30 8.08 10.38
CA THR A 68 -1.23 6.77 9.70
C THR A 68 -2.63 6.30 9.32
N LYS A 69 -2.78 5.69 8.14
CA LYS A 69 -4.08 5.19 7.64
C LYS A 69 -4.12 3.67 7.54
N LEU A 70 -5.29 3.10 7.82
CA LEU A 70 -5.53 1.66 7.70
C LEU A 70 -6.01 1.31 6.29
N VAL A 71 -5.28 0.40 5.64
CA VAL A 71 -5.57 -0.11 4.30
C VAL A 71 -6.02 -1.56 4.39
N GLY A 72 -7.19 -1.88 3.83
CA GLY A 72 -7.59 -3.27 3.61
C GLY A 72 -7.22 -3.72 2.20
N VAL A 73 -6.53 -4.86 2.08
CA VAL A 73 -6.13 -5.43 0.80
C VAL A 73 -7.10 -6.54 0.40
N PHE A 74 -7.69 -6.38 -0.79
CA PHE A 74 -8.68 -7.28 -1.36
C PHE A 74 -8.21 -7.82 -2.71
N ARG A 75 -8.73 -8.97 -3.12
CA ARG A 75 -8.43 -9.59 -4.41
C ARG A 75 -9.63 -10.37 -4.91
N ASN A 76 -10.28 -9.83 -5.94
CA ASN A 76 -11.43 -10.38 -6.65
C ASN A 76 -12.63 -10.71 -5.72
N GLN A 77 -12.76 -9.96 -4.63
CA GLN A 77 -13.95 -9.97 -3.77
C GLN A 77 -15.01 -9.03 -4.35
N SER A 78 -16.29 -9.29 -4.08
CA SER A 78 -17.37 -8.44 -4.60
C SER A 78 -17.38 -7.07 -3.92
N VAL A 79 -18.02 -6.08 -4.54
CA VAL A 79 -18.13 -4.74 -3.95
C VAL A 79 -18.88 -4.79 -2.62
N GLU A 80 -19.89 -5.65 -2.50
CA GLU A 80 -20.66 -5.87 -1.28
C GLU A 80 -19.77 -6.41 -0.15
N GLU A 81 -18.98 -7.46 -0.43
CA GLU A 81 -18.04 -8.04 0.54
C GLU A 81 -17.00 -7.02 1.01
N VAL A 82 -16.42 -6.28 0.06
CA VAL A 82 -15.44 -5.23 0.38
C VAL A 82 -16.07 -4.13 1.21
N THR A 83 -17.30 -3.72 0.90
CA THR A 83 -18.03 -2.68 1.65
C THR A 83 -18.34 -3.12 3.07
N GLU A 84 -18.78 -4.36 3.25
CA GLU A 84 -19.05 -4.95 4.57
C GLU A 84 -17.79 -4.96 5.44
N ILE A 85 -16.69 -5.51 4.92
CA ILE A 85 -15.40 -5.58 5.63
C ILE A 85 -14.85 -4.17 5.90
N ALA A 86 -14.97 -3.26 4.94
CA ALA A 86 -14.50 -1.89 5.10
C ALA A 86 -15.21 -1.14 6.21
N ASN A 87 -16.50 -1.43 6.42
CA ASN A 87 -17.29 -0.85 7.49
C ASN A 87 -16.98 -1.53 8.84
N ASP A 88 -16.91 -2.87 8.90
CA ASP A 88 -16.61 -3.61 10.14
C ASP A 88 -15.22 -3.24 10.69
N TYR A 89 -14.21 -3.16 9.83
CA TYR A 89 -12.85 -2.83 10.26
C TYR A 89 -12.56 -1.32 10.24
N ASN A 90 -13.54 -0.49 9.92
CA ASN A 90 -13.40 0.97 9.80
C ASN A 90 -12.17 1.37 8.93
N LEU A 91 -12.04 0.78 7.75
CA LEU A 91 -10.89 1.02 6.87
C LEU A 91 -10.86 2.47 6.37
N ASP A 92 -9.67 3.06 6.28
CA ASP A 92 -9.49 4.38 5.67
C ASP A 92 -9.36 4.29 4.14
N VAL A 93 -8.71 3.22 3.64
CA VAL A 93 -8.35 3.04 2.23
C VAL A 93 -8.60 1.60 1.80
N ILE A 94 -9.06 1.42 0.56
CA ILE A 94 -9.25 0.10 -0.08
C ILE A 94 -8.11 -0.15 -1.06
N GLN A 95 -7.42 -1.28 -0.92
CA GLN A 95 -6.45 -1.71 -1.91
C GLN A 95 -7.01 -2.85 -2.75
N LEU A 96 -7.23 -2.58 -4.05
CA LEU A 96 -7.67 -3.56 -5.04
C LEU A 96 -6.44 -4.21 -5.68
N HIS A 97 -6.26 -5.49 -5.42
CA HIS A 97 -5.04 -6.22 -5.77
C HIS A 97 -5.29 -7.38 -6.74
N GLY A 98 -6.49 -7.49 -7.30
CA GLY A 98 -6.85 -8.39 -8.39
C GLY A 98 -7.11 -7.65 -9.68
N ASP A 99 -8.11 -8.13 -10.41
CA ASP A 99 -8.54 -7.63 -11.72
C ASP A 99 -9.78 -6.72 -11.58
N GLU A 100 -10.06 -6.25 -10.37
CA GLU A 100 -11.24 -5.43 -10.08
C GLU A 100 -11.17 -4.08 -10.76
N SER A 101 -12.33 -3.60 -11.24
CA SER A 101 -12.50 -2.27 -11.79
C SER A 101 -12.52 -1.22 -10.68
N TRP A 102 -11.46 -0.43 -10.53
CA TRP A 102 -11.44 0.63 -9.53
C TRP A 102 -12.50 1.71 -9.80
N THR A 103 -12.92 1.91 -11.06
CA THR A 103 -13.97 2.89 -11.40
C THR A 103 -15.32 2.51 -10.80
N GLU A 104 -15.66 1.22 -10.82
CA GLU A 104 -16.85 0.67 -10.18
C GLU A 104 -16.77 0.84 -8.66
N PHE A 105 -15.69 0.37 -8.04
CA PHE A 105 -15.47 0.47 -6.60
C PHE A 105 -15.48 1.91 -6.10
N ARG A 106 -14.91 2.86 -6.84
CA ARG A 106 -14.89 4.29 -6.46
C ARG A 106 -16.31 4.84 -6.34
N SER A 107 -17.22 4.44 -7.22
CA SER A 107 -18.59 4.92 -7.21
C SER A 107 -19.42 4.37 -6.05
N LEU A 108 -19.08 3.18 -5.55
CA LEU A 108 -19.88 2.44 -4.57
C LEU A 108 -19.32 2.51 -3.14
N VAL A 109 -18.01 2.38 -2.96
CA VAL A 109 -17.39 2.30 -1.62
C VAL A 109 -17.07 3.68 -1.03
N GLN A 110 -16.95 4.72 -1.88
CA GLN A 110 -16.68 6.11 -1.49
C GLN A 110 -15.46 6.30 -0.57
N LYS A 111 -14.47 5.42 -0.69
CA LYS A 111 -13.16 5.51 -0.03
C LYS A 111 -12.07 5.63 -1.08
N PRO A 112 -10.91 6.22 -0.76
CA PRO A 112 -9.75 6.18 -1.62
C PRO A 112 -9.34 4.76 -1.94
N ILE A 113 -8.79 4.59 -3.14
CA ILE A 113 -8.37 3.30 -3.68
C ILE A 113 -6.87 3.32 -3.93
N ILE A 114 -6.18 2.27 -3.48
CA ILE A 114 -4.88 1.89 -4.03
C ILE A 114 -5.15 0.79 -5.05
N LYS A 115 -4.78 1.01 -6.31
CA LYS A 115 -4.97 0.00 -7.38
C LYS A 115 -3.63 -0.61 -7.74
N ARG A 116 -3.53 -1.95 -7.67
CA ARG A 116 -2.38 -2.67 -8.22
C ARG A 116 -2.31 -2.47 -9.73
N MET A 117 -1.12 -2.16 -10.21
CA MET A 117 -0.77 -1.96 -11.61
C MET A 117 0.35 -2.93 -11.99
N LEU A 118 0.24 -3.51 -13.18
CA LEU A 118 1.21 -4.41 -13.80
C LEU A 118 2.09 -3.63 -14.78
N PHE A 119 3.39 -3.83 -14.69
CA PHE A 119 4.33 -3.28 -15.66
C PHE A 119 4.71 -4.34 -16.70
N PRO A 120 4.71 -4.01 -18.02
CA PRO A 120 4.41 -2.69 -18.61
C PRO A 120 2.94 -2.45 -18.97
N GLN A 121 2.04 -3.38 -18.66
CA GLN A 121 0.67 -3.42 -19.17
C GLN A 121 -0.14 -2.16 -18.83
N ASP A 122 -0.03 -1.67 -17.59
CA ASP A 122 -0.90 -0.63 -17.06
C ASP A 122 -0.25 0.77 -17.08
N CYS A 123 0.92 0.90 -17.71
CA CYS A 123 1.67 2.16 -17.79
C CYS A 123 0.81 3.33 -18.30
N VAL A 124 0.04 3.12 -19.37
CA VAL A 124 -0.82 4.16 -19.95
C VAL A 124 -1.83 4.67 -18.92
N GLU A 125 -2.48 3.76 -18.19
CA GLU A 125 -3.46 4.08 -17.17
C GLU A 125 -2.84 4.85 -15.99
N VAL A 126 -1.64 4.46 -15.54
CA VAL A 126 -0.90 5.19 -14.50
C VAL A 126 -0.61 6.63 -14.90
N ALA A 127 -0.19 6.84 -16.15
CA ALA A 127 0.08 8.18 -16.67
C ALA A 127 -1.20 9.01 -16.79
N GLU A 128 -2.30 8.42 -17.25
CA GLU A 128 -3.61 9.08 -17.32
C GLU A 128 -4.15 9.48 -15.94
N LEU A 129 -4.08 8.57 -14.96
CA LEU A 129 -4.47 8.86 -13.57
C LEU A 129 -3.68 10.04 -13.01
N SER A 130 -2.37 10.05 -13.22
CA SER A 130 -1.49 11.13 -12.74
C SER A 130 -1.79 12.47 -13.42
N ARG A 131 -2.03 12.49 -14.74
CA ARG A 131 -2.35 13.71 -15.50
C ARG A 131 -3.73 14.27 -15.19
N SER A 132 -4.70 13.42 -14.87
CA SER A 132 -6.07 13.84 -14.55
C SER A 132 -6.18 14.63 -13.24
N GLY A 133 -5.14 14.59 -12.39
CA GLY A 133 -5.18 15.18 -11.06
C GLY A 133 -6.10 14.41 -10.10
N ASN A 134 -6.50 13.18 -10.44
CA ASN A 134 -7.29 12.32 -9.58
C ASN A 134 -6.50 11.99 -8.30
N THR A 135 -7.04 12.41 -7.16
CA THR A 135 -6.45 12.15 -5.85
C THR A 135 -7.10 10.97 -5.11
N ASP A 136 -8.16 10.38 -5.67
CA ASP A 136 -8.89 9.30 -5.01
C ASP A 136 -8.30 7.93 -5.33
N VAL A 137 -7.50 7.82 -6.39
CA VAL A 137 -6.88 6.57 -6.82
C VAL A 137 -5.38 6.74 -6.86
N LEU A 138 -4.68 5.86 -6.14
CA LEU A 138 -3.23 5.82 -6.06
C LEU A 138 -2.72 4.54 -6.74
N PRO A 139 -2.00 4.65 -7.87
CA PRO A 139 -1.38 3.50 -8.51
C PRO A 139 -0.30 2.86 -7.64
N LEU A 140 -0.26 1.53 -7.62
CA LEU A 140 0.77 0.72 -6.96
C LEU A 140 1.34 -0.27 -7.97
N PHE A 141 2.57 -0.07 -8.44
CA PHE A 141 3.24 -1.11 -9.22
C PHE A 141 3.67 -2.27 -8.31
N ASP A 142 3.11 -3.45 -8.56
CA ASP A 142 3.45 -4.69 -7.87
C ASP A 142 3.33 -5.88 -8.83
N SER A 143 4.08 -6.94 -8.55
CA SER A 143 3.99 -8.20 -9.29
C SER A 143 2.68 -8.93 -9.02
N GLU A 144 2.20 -9.73 -9.97
CA GLU A 144 0.99 -10.56 -9.81
C GLU A 144 1.13 -11.64 -8.73
N ALA A 145 2.38 -12.01 -8.46
CA ALA A 145 2.76 -13.24 -7.81
C ALA A 145 3.42 -12.96 -6.46
N GLY A 146 2.65 -12.42 -5.51
CA GLY A 146 3.10 -12.24 -4.14
C GLY A 146 3.71 -13.52 -3.58
N GLY A 147 5.05 -13.60 -3.54
CA GLY A 147 5.81 -14.74 -3.01
C GLY A 147 6.43 -15.72 -4.01
N THR A 148 6.40 -15.51 -5.34
CA THR A 148 7.09 -16.40 -6.31
C THR A 148 8.53 -16.01 -6.62
N GLY A 149 8.97 -14.82 -6.17
CA GLY A 149 10.35 -14.36 -6.36
C GLY A 149 10.63 -13.69 -7.70
N GLU A 150 9.62 -13.49 -8.57
CA GLU A 150 9.77 -12.61 -9.71
C GLU A 150 9.89 -11.17 -9.23
N LEU A 151 11.08 -10.60 -9.41
CA LEU A 151 11.39 -9.24 -9.03
C LEU A 151 10.71 -8.29 -10.03
N LEU A 152 10.00 -7.30 -9.50
CA LEU A 152 9.43 -6.22 -10.30
C LEU A 152 10.57 -5.49 -11.04
N ASN A 153 10.37 -5.20 -12.33
CA ASN A 153 11.38 -4.51 -13.15
C ASN A 153 11.44 -3.01 -12.83
N TRP A 154 12.03 -2.66 -11.68
CA TRP A 154 12.16 -1.28 -11.20
C TRP A 154 12.84 -0.37 -12.22
N GLN A 155 13.89 -0.87 -12.89
CA GLN A 155 14.62 -0.10 -13.90
C GLN A 155 13.77 0.18 -15.14
N GLY A 156 12.94 -0.78 -15.56
CA GLY A 156 11.96 -0.58 -16.63
C GLY A 156 10.92 0.48 -16.25
N ILE A 157 10.39 0.42 -15.03
CA ILE A 157 9.43 1.39 -14.50
C ILE A 157 10.05 2.80 -14.43
N SER A 158 11.27 2.95 -13.90
CA SER A 158 11.96 4.25 -13.83
C SER A 158 12.19 4.84 -15.22
N LYS A 159 12.74 4.05 -16.16
CA LYS A 159 12.98 4.52 -17.54
C LYS A 159 11.70 4.94 -18.24
N TRP A 160 10.61 4.19 -18.04
CA TRP A 160 9.31 4.57 -18.55
C TRP A 160 8.83 5.88 -17.91
N SER A 161 8.94 6.02 -16.58
CA SER A 161 8.55 7.22 -15.85
C SER A 161 9.38 8.46 -16.21
N GLU A 162 10.64 8.29 -16.62
CA GLU A 162 11.52 9.37 -17.12
C GLU A 162 11.15 9.83 -18.54
N SER A 163 10.36 9.04 -19.28
CA SER A 163 10.04 9.27 -20.68
C SER A 163 8.53 9.34 -20.94
N GLU A 164 7.92 8.28 -21.44
CA GLU A 164 6.50 8.23 -21.81
C GLU A 164 5.56 8.49 -20.62
N GLY A 165 6.01 8.06 -19.44
CA GLY A 165 5.36 8.23 -18.15
C GLY A 165 5.72 9.53 -17.43
N ALA A 166 6.42 10.49 -18.05
CA ALA A 166 6.86 11.72 -17.39
C ALA A 166 5.73 12.41 -16.60
N GLY A 167 6.00 12.68 -15.32
CA GLY A 167 5.05 13.25 -14.37
C GLY A 167 4.11 12.23 -13.70
N SER A 168 4.26 10.93 -13.98
CA SER A 168 3.52 9.88 -13.30
C SER A 168 3.89 9.80 -11.82
N ARG A 169 2.93 9.46 -10.97
CA ARG A 169 3.10 9.35 -9.52
C ARG A 169 2.51 8.03 -9.05
N PHE A 170 3.33 7.18 -8.44
CA PHE A 170 2.91 5.84 -8.01
C PHE A 170 3.65 5.38 -6.75
N LEU A 171 3.04 4.42 -6.06
CA LEU A 171 3.72 3.58 -5.10
C LEU A 171 4.48 2.46 -5.81
N LEU A 172 5.61 2.05 -5.24
CA LEU A 172 6.39 0.91 -5.71
C LEU A 172 6.41 -0.22 -4.67
N ALA A 173 6.21 -1.46 -5.12
CA ALA A 173 6.35 -2.66 -4.31
C ALA A 173 7.32 -3.66 -4.98
N GLY A 174 7.22 -4.95 -4.59
CA GLY A 174 7.97 -6.05 -5.21
C GLY A 174 9.46 -6.08 -4.86
N GLY A 175 9.84 -6.89 -3.86
CA GLY A 175 11.26 -7.14 -3.53
C GLY A 175 11.96 -6.04 -2.71
N ILE A 176 11.22 -5.07 -2.18
CA ILE A 176 11.79 -4.01 -1.34
C ILE A 176 12.09 -4.54 0.07
N THR A 177 13.23 -4.18 0.60
CA THR A 177 13.80 -4.56 1.91
C THR A 177 14.43 -3.33 2.57
N PRO A 178 14.79 -3.39 3.87
CA PRO A 178 15.52 -2.29 4.50
C PRO A 178 16.83 -1.92 3.78
N GLY A 179 17.47 -2.86 3.09
CA GLY A 179 18.76 -2.64 2.43
C GLY A 179 18.66 -1.85 1.12
N ASN A 180 17.56 -1.96 0.37
CA ASN A 180 17.41 -1.38 -0.96
C ASN A 180 16.27 -0.36 -1.08
N VAL A 181 15.55 -0.05 0.02
CA VAL A 181 14.42 0.89 0.00
C VAL A 181 14.82 2.31 -0.44
N HIS A 182 16.05 2.74 -0.13
CA HIS A 182 16.56 4.04 -0.55
C HIS A 182 16.71 4.14 -2.08
N GLU A 183 17.15 3.06 -2.72
CA GLU A 183 17.24 2.98 -4.19
C GLU A 183 15.84 3.06 -4.80
N ALA A 184 14.88 2.30 -4.27
CA ALA A 184 13.48 2.32 -4.72
C ALA A 184 12.86 3.72 -4.63
N MET A 185 13.10 4.42 -3.52
CA MET A 185 12.61 5.79 -3.29
C MET A 185 13.25 6.84 -4.21
N SER A 186 14.45 6.56 -4.76
CA SER A 186 15.17 7.47 -5.64
C SER A 186 14.75 7.41 -7.11
N LEU A 187 13.91 6.43 -7.48
CA LEU A 187 13.46 6.25 -8.86
C LEU A 187 12.43 7.31 -9.25
N GLU A 188 12.45 7.70 -10.52
CA GLU A 188 11.53 8.71 -11.05
C GLU A 188 10.07 8.25 -10.92
N GLY A 189 9.20 9.17 -10.53
CA GLY A 189 7.76 8.91 -10.34
C GLY A 189 7.37 8.17 -9.05
N VAL A 190 8.33 7.60 -8.31
CA VAL A 190 8.05 6.94 -7.02
C VAL A 190 7.74 7.99 -5.96
N ILE A 191 6.51 7.96 -5.44
CA ILE A 191 6.08 8.84 -4.33
C ILE A 191 5.98 8.11 -3.00
N GLY A 192 6.26 6.81 -3.01
CA GLY A 192 6.34 5.98 -1.83
C GLY A 192 6.53 4.52 -2.14
N VAL A 193 6.72 3.74 -1.10
CA VAL A 193 7.06 2.31 -1.16
C VAL A 193 6.12 1.48 -0.29
N ASP A 194 5.82 0.28 -0.75
CA ASP A 194 5.04 -0.74 -0.04
C ASP A 194 5.88 -1.99 0.21
N VAL A 195 5.98 -2.41 1.47
CA VAL A 195 6.71 -3.61 1.85
C VAL A 195 5.81 -4.62 2.55
N SER A 196 5.94 -5.88 2.15
CA SER A 196 5.38 -7.01 2.88
C SER A 196 6.47 -7.97 3.33
N GLY A 197 6.94 -8.87 2.46
CA GLY A 197 7.91 -9.91 2.83
C GLY A 197 9.31 -9.40 3.21
N GLY A 198 9.73 -8.23 2.73
CA GLY A 198 11.07 -7.69 3.01
C GLY A 198 11.32 -7.31 4.47
N VAL A 199 10.26 -7.19 5.27
CA VAL A 199 10.33 -6.95 6.72
C VAL A 199 9.85 -8.15 7.54
N GLU A 200 9.94 -9.35 6.96
CA GLU A 200 9.63 -10.60 7.66
C GLU A 200 10.90 -11.38 8.02
N THR A 201 10.81 -12.13 9.11
CA THR A 201 11.76 -13.16 9.53
C THR A 201 10.95 -14.42 9.81
N ASN A 202 11.30 -15.53 9.16
CA ASN A 202 10.56 -16.81 9.24
C ASN A 202 9.05 -16.70 8.94
N GLY A 203 8.67 -15.75 8.08
CA GLY A 203 7.27 -15.55 7.66
C GLY A 203 6.42 -14.71 8.62
N SER A 204 7.00 -14.17 9.69
CA SER A 204 6.36 -13.22 10.61
C SER A 204 7.03 -11.86 10.52
N LYS A 205 6.27 -10.78 10.79
CA LYS A 205 6.80 -9.41 10.80
C LYS A 205 7.89 -9.27 11.85
N ASP A 206 9.00 -8.66 11.44
CA ASP A 206 10.17 -8.41 12.27
C ASP A 206 10.21 -6.93 12.64
N MET A 207 10.11 -6.63 13.94
CA MET A 207 10.02 -5.26 14.44
C MET A 207 11.26 -4.42 14.11
N GLN A 208 12.44 -5.04 14.12
CA GLN A 208 13.68 -4.36 13.80
C GLN A 208 13.75 -4.04 12.32
N LYS A 209 13.32 -4.97 11.45
CA LYS A 209 13.25 -4.70 10.00
C LYS A 209 12.20 -3.66 9.65
N ILE A 210 11.05 -3.63 10.33
CA ILE A 210 10.04 -2.57 10.14
C ILE A 210 10.67 -1.19 10.46
N GLU A 211 11.33 -1.07 11.61
CA GLU A 211 11.98 0.17 12.02
C GLU A 211 13.04 0.61 11.01
N GLN A 212 13.95 -0.30 10.64
CA GLN A 212 15.00 -0.02 9.66
C GLN A 212 14.43 0.36 8.29
N PHE A 213 13.39 -0.33 7.83
CA PHE A 213 12.75 -0.02 6.56
C PHE A 213 12.20 1.40 6.53
N ILE A 214 11.40 1.76 7.55
CA ILE A 214 10.77 3.08 7.61
C ILE A 214 11.81 4.19 7.79
N ALA A 215 12.85 3.95 8.59
CA ALA A 215 13.95 4.90 8.76
C ALA A 215 14.73 5.11 7.45
N ASN A 216 15.06 4.02 6.74
CA ASN A 216 15.85 4.09 5.52
C ASN A 216 15.07 4.66 4.32
N ALA A 217 13.74 4.51 4.28
CA ALA A 217 12.89 5.09 3.25
C ALA A 217 12.80 6.63 3.30
N ARG A 218 13.30 7.24 4.38
CA ARG A 218 13.24 8.70 4.62
C ARG A 218 14.61 9.38 4.57
N ARG A 219 15.66 8.62 4.32
CA ARG A 219 17.01 9.14 4.16
C ARG A 219 17.18 9.69 2.76
#